data_AF-A0ABC8BM67-F1
#
_entry.id   AF-A0ABC8BM67-F1
#
_cell.length_a   1.000
_cell.length_b   1.000
_cell.length_c   1.000
_cell.angle_alpha   90.00
_cell.angle_beta   90.00
_cell.angle_gamma   90.00
#
_symmetry.space_group_name_H-M   'P 1'
#
loop_
_entity.id
_entity.type
_entity.pdbx_description
1 polymer ?
#
loop_
_entity_poly.entity_id
_entity_poly.type
_entity_poly.pdbx_seq_one_letter_code
_entity_poly.pdbx_strand_id
1 'polypeptide(L)'
;MSTHSPEALVALDGIADHQRQRTSRIASVLGNRLGSSALDYAVAHHLLEGAEHAARARDADRLAWYRRTTVRDLTHLSAGPHIVLSPRPADLLRSEISETAYYLVGPDTDPAPPEAHRLVGAALASATEHGFGTLLTQHAPVICLLNRRRLDETLHSWALTRLPGTVFTDYTTHPKVLARDLIHEAAHNWLNDALAAHDVHLPADVTFFSPWRGAPRPVYGFLHACWAFSLTVLYVRRVRQSATGPVVCFLDDHLRQQEDQFASVTDSLTEALSYVSAKVIRDHVNRAASRAVLPS
;
A
#
# COMPACT_ATOMS: atom_id res chain seq x y z
N MET A 1 5.97 23.66 -8.99
CA MET A 1 5.08 22.49 -9.02
C MET A 1 3.66 22.96 -8.73
N SER A 2 2.67 22.53 -9.51
CA SER A 2 1.27 22.95 -9.28
C SER A 2 0.78 22.38 -7.94
N THR A 3 0.22 23.23 -7.08
CA THR A 3 -0.42 22.82 -5.81
C THR A 3 -1.60 21.86 -6.01
N HIS A 4 -2.01 21.63 -7.27
CA HIS A 4 -3.08 20.72 -7.67
C HIS A 4 -2.59 19.33 -8.12
N SER A 5 -1.29 19.05 -8.16
CA SER A 5 -0.81 17.71 -8.55
C SER A 5 -1.07 16.67 -7.44
N PRO A 6 -1.32 15.40 -7.79
CA PRO A 6 -1.40 14.31 -6.82
C PRO A 6 -0.10 14.11 -6.02
N GLU A 7 1.08 14.44 -6.56
CA GLU A 7 2.33 14.36 -5.79
C GLU A 7 2.29 15.25 -4.55
N ALA A 8 1.71 16.45 -4.67
CA ALA A 8 1.58 17.37 -3.54
C ALA A 8 0.63 16.85 -2.44
N LEU A 9 -0.23 15.87 -2.74
CA LEU A 9 -1.10 15.23 -1.74
C LEU A 9 -0.36 14.19 -0.91
N VAL A 10 0.74 13.62 -1.41
CA VAL A 10 1.44 12.51 -0.76
C VAL A 10 2.79 12.92 -0.16
N ALA A 11 3.27 14.11 -0.48
CA ALA A 11 4.46 14.69 0.14
C ALA A 11 4.18 15.11 1.59
N LEU A 12 4.72 14.37 2.56
CA LEU A 12 4.63 14.69 3.98
C LEU A 12 5.98 14.51 4.67
N ASP A 13 6.42 15.56 5.36
CA ASP A 13 7.64 15.54 6.13
C ASP A 13 7.54 14.57 7.33
N GLY A 14 8.67 13.99 7.71
CA GLY A 14 8.79 13.08 8.86
C GLY A 14 8.59 11.60 8.53
N ILE A 15 7.85 11.24 7.48
CA ILE A 15 7.68 9.84 7.04
C ILE A 15 9.04 9.21 6.72
N ALA A 16 9.85 9.85 5.88
CA ALA A 16 11.15 9.30 5.49
C ALA A 16 12.07 9.13 6.71
N ASP A 17 12.00 10.03 7.68
CA ASP A 17 12.81 9.97 8.90
C ASP A 17 12.34 8.82 9.79
N HIS A 18 11.02 8.64 9.92
CA HIS A 18 10.41 7.50 10.60
C HIS A 18 10.88 6.17 9.99
N GLN A 19 10.78 6.04 8.67
CA GLN A 19 11.22 4.85 7.93
C GLN A 19 12.71 4.58 8.18
N ARG A 20 13.59 5.59 8.05
CA ARG A 20 15.03 5.44 8.32
C ARG A 20 15.33 4.99 9.75
N GLN A 21 14.65 5.58 10.75
CA GLN A 21 14.84 5.20 12.15
C GLN A 21 14.39 3.75 12.41
N ARG A 22 13.24 3.34 11.83
CA ARG A 22 12.75 1.96 11.92
C ARG A 22 13.70 0.98 11.26
N THR A 23 14.15 1.23 10.03
CA THR A 23 15.13 0.40 9.31
C THR A 23 16.41 0.23 10.13
N SER A 24 16.94 1.32 10.71
CA SER A 24 18.14 1.27 11.54
C SER A 24 17.97 0.40 12.80
N ARG A 25 16.83 0.52 13.49
CA ARG A 25 16.52 -0.33 14.65
C ARG A 25 16.44 -1.81 14.27
N ILE A 26 15.79 -2.13 13.16
CA ILE A 26 15.69 -3.51 12.67
C ILE A 26 17.06 -4.05 12.28
N ALA A 27 17.84 -3.27 11.52
CA ALA A 27 19.20 -3.66 11.13
C ALA A 27 20.07 -3.95 12.36
N SER A 28 19.98 -3.13 13.42
CA SER A 28 20.66 -3.36 14.69
C SER A 28 20.26 -4.69 15.34
N VAL A 29 18.96 -4.99 15.42
CA VAL A 29 18.45 -6.27 15.98
C VAL A 29 18.96 -7.47 15.19
N LEU A 30 18.98 -7.38 13.86
CA LEU A 30 19.46 -8.47 13.01
C LEU A 30 20.99 -8.60 13.00
N GLY A 31 21.72 -7.56 13.40
CA GLY A 31 23.17 -7.45 13.19
C GLY A 31 23.52 -7.25 11.70
N ASN A 32 22.63 -6.58 10.96
CA ASN A 32 22.69 -6.34 9.53
C ASN A 32 23.04 -4.86 9.24
N ARG A 33 23.39 -4.53 8.00
CA ARG A 33 23.62 -3.17 7.50
C ARG A 33 22.71 -2.89 6.30
N LEU A 34 21.48 -2.50 6.60
CA LEU A 34 20.50 -2.08 5.59
C LEU A 34 20.67 -0.60 5.25
N GLY A 35 20.22 -0.21 4.05
CA GLY A 35 20.21 1.17 3.62
C GLY A 35 19.11 1.98 4.30
N SER A 36 18.69 3.05 3.63
CA SER A 36 17.77 4.06 4.17
C SER A 36 16.62 4.41 3.22
N SER A 37 16.48 3.69 2.11
CA SER A 37 15.40 3.88 1.16
C SER A 37 14.08 3.29 1.67
N ALA A 38 12.97 3.62 1.01
CA ALA A 38 11.68 2.98 1.27
C ALA A 38 11.72 1.47 0.99
N LEU A 39 12.50 1.03 -0.01
CA LEU A 39 12.70 -0.38 -0.28
C LEU A 39 13.50 -1.07 0.84
N ASP A 40 14.54 -0.42 1.37
CA ASP A 40 15.26 -0.92 2.54
C ASP A 40 14.32 -1.04 3.75
N TYR A 41 13.40 -0.09 3.94
CA TYR A 41 12.40 -0.14 5.00
C TYR A 41 11.46 -1.35 4.85
N ALA A 42 10.85 -1.55 3.69
CA ALA A 42 9.97 -2.71 3.48
C ALA A 42 10.73 -4.04 3.60
N VAL A 43 11.93 -4.14 3.02
CA VAL A 43 12.77 -5.33 3.12
C VAL A 43 13.21 -5.59 4.56
N ALA A 44 13.55 -4.56 5.35
CA ALA A 44 13.89 -4.74 6.76
C ALA A 44 12.77 -5.47 7.52
N HIS A 45 11.51 -5.09 7.27
CA HIS A 45 10.36 -5.74 7.90
C HIS A 45 10.17 -7.19 7.45
N HIS A 46 10.38 -7.51 6.17
CA HIS A 46 10.41 -8.89 5.70
C HIS A 46 11.52 -9.71 6.39
N LEU A 47 12.72 -9.15 6.51
CA LEU A 47 13.85 -9.84 7.12
C LEU A 47 13.66 -10.05 8.62
N LEU A 48 13.09 -9.07 9.33
CA LEU A 48 12.79 -9.20 10.76
C LEU A 48 11.77 -10.30 11.02
N GLU A 49 10.63 -10.24 10.32
CA GLU A 49 9.56 -11.23 10.48
C GLU A 49 10.07 -12.62 10.10
N GLY A 50 10.80 -12.75 9.00
CA GLY A 50 11.40 -14.01 8.57
C GLY A 50 12.42 -14.57 9.57
N ALA A 51 13.26 -13.71 10.15
CA ALA A 51 14.20 -14.09 11.20
C ALA A 51 13.47 -14.59 12.46
N GLU A 52 12.37 -13.94 12.85
CA GLU A 52 11.54 -14.37 13.98
C GLU A 52 10.95 -15.77 13.74
N HIS A 53 10.37 -16.02 12.55
CA HIS A 53 9.86 -17.34 12.17
C HIS A 53 10.95 -18.40 12.18
N ALA A 54 12.10 -18.12 11.57
CA ALA A 54 13.24 -19.05 11.54
C ALA A 54 13.75 -19.37 12.95
N ALA A 55 13.85 -18.35 13.83
CA ALA A 55 14.25 -18.54 15.21
C ALA A 55 13.25 -19.41 16.00
N ARG A 56 11.94 -19.18 15.85
CA ARG A 56 10.89 -20.01 16.47
C ARG A 56 10.94 -21.46 15.99
N ALA A 57 11.19 -21.67 14.71
CA ALA A 57 11.33 -23.00 14.11
C ALA A 57 12.69 -23.67 14.41
N ARG A 58 13.63 -22.95 15.07
CA ARG A 58 15.01 -23.39 15.30
C ARG A 58 15.77 -23.71 14.00
N ASP A 59 15.45 -23.01 12.92
CA ASP A 59 16.13 -23.10 11.64
C ASP A 59 17.32 -22.11 11.60
N ALA A 60 18.50 -22.61 11.94
CA ALA A 60 19.71 -21.80 12.04
C ALA A 60 20.17 -21.25 10.68
N ASP A 61 19.98 -22.01 9.60
CA ASP A 61 20.45 -21.63 8.27
C ASP A 61 19.58 -20.51 7.70
N ARG A 62 18.25 -20.63 7.79
CA ARG A 62 17.34 -19.54 7.40
C ARG A 62 17.51 -18.30 8.25
N LEU A 63 17.68 -18.46 9.58
CA LEU A 63 17.93 -17.32 10.46
C LEU A 63 19.22 -16.60 10.04
N ALA A 64 20.29 -17.34 9.75
CA ALA A 64 21.55 -16.76 9.33
C ALA A 64 21.47 -16.11 7.93
N TRP A 65 20.62 -16.61 7.04
CA TRP A 65 20.29 -15.95 5.78
C TRP A 65 19.64 -14.58 6.04
N TYR A 66 18.54 -14.53 6.81
CA TYR A 66 17.82 -13.28 7.11
C TYR A 66 18.71 -12.21 7.76
N ARG A 67 19.67 -12.61 8.59
CA ARG A 67 20.60 -11.68 9.24
C ARG A 67 21.66 -11.09 8.30
N ARG A 68 21.97 -11.78 7.19
CA ARG A 68 23.01 -11.37 6.24
C ARG A 68 22.47 -10.74 4.96
N THR A 69 21.24 -11.09 4.57
CA THR A 69 20.60 -10.60 3.34
C THR A 69 20.37 -9.10 3.38
N THR A 70 20.68 -8.42 2.28
CA THR A 70 20.39 -7.01 2.06
C THR A 70 19.55 -6.83 0.79
N VAL A 71 19.07 -5.61 0.54
CA VAL A 71 18.35 -5.30 -0.73
C VAL A 71 19.19 -5.64 -1.96
N ARG A 72 20.53 -5.52 -1.88
CA ARG A 72 21.44 -5.86 -2.99
C ARG A 72 21.32 -7.32 -3.41
N ASP A 73 21.14 -8.21 -2.46
CA ASP A 73 21.02 -9.65 -2.70
C ASP A 73 19.67 -10.01 -3.34
N LEU A 74 18.67 -9.13 -3.22
CA LEU A 74 17.31 -9.30 -3.75
C LEU A 74 17.09 -8.61 -5.10
N THR A 75 18.13 -8.05 -5.72
CA THR A 75 18.03 -7.30 -7.00
C THR A 75 17.52 -8.14 -8.17
N HIS A 76 17.67 -9.46 -8.10
CA HIS A 76 17.13 -10.40 -9.08
C HIS A 76 15.60 -10.48 -9.07
N LEU A 77 14.93 -9.97 -8.03
CA LEU A 77 13.47 -9.88 -7.90
C LEU A 77 12.91 -8.53 -8.37
N SER A 78 13.78 -7.61 -8.82
CA SER A 78 13.39 -6.22 -9.01
C SER A 78 12.71 -5.93 -10.35
N ALA A 79 11.74 -5.03 -10.33
CA ALA A 79 11.19 -4.33 -11.49
C ALA A 79 11.36 -2.81 -11.28
N GLY A 80 12.47 -2.26 -11.79
CA GLY A 80 12.84 -0.87 -11.49
C GLY A 80 13.15 -0.70 -9.99
N PRO A 81 12.59 0.30 -9.29
CA PRO A 81 12.83 0.51 -7.86
C PRO A 81 12.00 -0.42 -6.94
N HIS A 82 11.22 -1.35 -7.50
CA HIS A 82 10.34 -2.24 -6.75
C HIS A 82 10.84 -3.67 -6.74
N ILE A 83 10.52 -4.44 -5.70
CA ILE A 83 10.56 -5.90 -5.71
C ILE A 83 9.18 -6.43 -6.11
N VAL A 84 9.14 -7.38 -7.05
CA VAL A 84 7.89 -8.02 -7.50
C VAL A 84 7.90 -9.49 -7.14
N LEU A 85 6.89 -9.90 -6.38
CA LEU A 85 6.70 -11.25 -5.89
C LEU A 85 5.44 -11.84 -6.50
N SER A 86 5.45 -13.14 -6.78
CA SER A 86 4.30 -13.87 -7.29
C SER A 86 4.23 -15.27 -6.65
N PRO A 87 4.06 -15.36 -5.32
CA PRO A 87 4.09 -16.62 -4.60
C PRO A 87 2.90 -17.52 -4.97
N ARG A 88 3.04 -18.83 -4.75
CA ARG A 88 1.90 -19.73 -4.88
C ARG A 88 1.02 -19.57 -3.64
N PRO A 89 -0.30 -19.82 -3.72
CA PRO A 89 -1.19 -19.74 -2.55
C PRO A 89 -0.74 -20.60 -1.36
N ALA A 90 -0.06 -21.72 -1.63
CA ALA A 90 0.48 -22.62 -0.60
C ALA A 90 1.68 -22.03 0.16
N ASP A 91 2.35 -21.03 -0.41
CA ASP A 91 3.52 -20.39 0.20
C ASP A 91 3.12 -19.20 1.10
N LEU A 92 1.82 -18.85 1.13
CA LEU A 92 1.31 -17.79 1.98
C LEU A 92 1.23 -18.25 3.43
N LEU A 93 1.86 -17.48 4.31
CA LEU A 93 1.81 -17.63 5.75
C LEU A 93 0.49 -17.07 6.30
N ARG A 94 0.05 -17.64 7.42
CA ARG A 94 -1.03 -17.09 8.25
C ARG A 94 -0.51 -16.97 9.68
N SER A 95 -0.78 -15.85 10.32
CA SER A 95 -0.43 -15.70 11.74
C SER A 95 -1.60 -16.12 12.60
N GLU A 96 -1.34 -16.65 13.80
CA GLU A 96 -2.39 -17.02 14.76
C GLU A 96 -3.31 -15.85 15.14
N ILE A 97 -2.81 -14.61 15.00
CA ILE A 97 -3.49 -13.38 15.40
C ILE A 97 -4.13 -12.61 14.23
N SER A 98 -3.99 -13.09 12.99
CA SER A 98 -4.57 -12.44 11.81
C SER A 98 -4.85 -13.48 10.72
N GLU A 99 -6.10 -13.57 10.30
CA GLU A 99 -6.54 -14.43 9.20
C GLU A 99 -6.01 -13.99 7.84
N THR A 100 -5.56 -12.73 7.73
CA THR A 100 -5.00 -12.19 6.48
C THR A 100 -3.66 -12.85 6.19
N ALA A 101 -3.63 -13.59 5.09
CA ALA A 101 -2.43 -14.28 4.64
C ALA A 101 -1.37 -13.29 4.14
N TYR A 102 -0.09 -13.67 4.22
CA TYR A 102 1.01 -12.84 3.76
C TYR A 102 2.17 -13.68 3.27
N TYR A 103 3.09 -13.05 2.55
CA TYR A 103 4.30 -13.70 2.04
C TYR A 103 5.53 -12.98 2.56
N LEU A 104 6.58 -13.74 2.84
CA LEU A 104 7.89 -13.21 3.21
C LEU A 104 8.89 -13.54 2.12
N VAL A 105 9.68 -12.55 1.71
CA VAL A 105 10.87 -12.82 0.92
C VAL A 105 11.79 -13.75 1.73
N GLY A 106 12.34 -14.76 1.08
CA GLY A 106 13.20 -15.78 1.67
C GLY A 106 14.25 -16.26 0.68
N PRO A 107 15.13 -17.17 1.11
CA PRO A 107 16.19 -17.73 0.25
C PRO A 107 15.65 -18.46 -0.98
N ASP A 108 14.43 -19.00 -0.86
CA ASP A 108 13.77 -19.79 -1.89
C ASP A 108 12.76 -18.95 -2.69
N THR A 109 12.78 -17.62 -2.56
CA THR A 109 11.89 -16.74 -3.33
C THR A 109 12.34 -16.67 -4.77
N ASP A 110 11.54 -17.23 -5.67
CA ASP A 110 11.75 -17.14 -7.11
C ASP A 110 11.33 -15.75 -7.65
N PRO A 111 12.00 -15.25 -8.71
CA PRO A 111 11.53 -14.09 -9.47
C PRO A 111 10.10 -14.29 -9.99
N ALA A 112 9.32 -13.21 -10.03
CA ALA A 112 8.01 -13.26 -10.66
C ALA A 112 8.14 -13.58 -12.17
N PRO A 113 7.12 -14.20 -12.80
CA PRO A 113 7.15 -14.47 -14.23
C PRO A 113 7.34 -13.21 -15.09
N PRO A 114 7.95 -13.29 -16.29
CA PRO A 114 8.14 -12.13 -17.15
C PRO A 114 6.85 -11.37 -17.51
N GLU A 115 5.70 -12.05 -17.64
CA GLU A 115 4.42 -11.35 -17.80
C GLU A 115 4.01 -10.50 -16.59
N ALA A 116 4.31 -10.97 -15.37
CA ALA A 116 4.01 -10.24 -14.14
C ALA A 116 4.89 -8.98 -14.05
N HIS A 117 6.18 -9.09 -14.35
CA HIS A 117 7.08 -7.92 -14.42
C HIS A 117 6.60 -6.89 -15.45
N ARG A 118 6.20 -7.32 -16.65
CA ARG A 118 5.67 -6.40 -17.68
C ARG A 118 4.38 -5.72 -17.24
N LEU A 119 3.46 -6.47 -16.62
CA LEU A 119 2.21 -5.93 -16.10
C LEU A 119 2.45 -4.89 -15.01
N VAL A 120 3.28 -5.21 -14.00
CA VAL A 120 3.64 -4.28 -12.93
C VAL A 120 4.36 -3.05 -13.49
N GLY A 121 5.32 -3.24 -14.41
CA GLY A 121 5.99 -2.12 -15.07
C GLY A 121 5.02 -1.19 -15.79
N ALA A 122 4.04 -1.73 -16.52
CA ALA A 122 3.01 -0.93 -17.17
C ALA A 122 2.05 -0.23 -16.17
N ALA A 123 1.75 -0.87 -15.04
CA ALA A 123 0.92 -0.28 -13.98
C ALA A 123 1.66 0.88 -13.29
N LEU A 124 2.94 0.69 -12.96
CA LEU A 124 3.81 1.73 -12.40
C LEU A 124 4.00 2.91 -13.35
N ALA A 125 4.18 2.64 -14.65
CA ALA A 125 4.24 3.67 -15.68
C ALA A 125 2.93 4.48 -15.73
N SER A 126 1.78 3.80 -15.72
CA SER A 126 0.48 4.46 -15.69
C SER A 126 0.28 5.29 -14.42
N ALA A 127 0.62 4.78 -13.24
CA ALA A 127 0.54 5.54 -11.99
C ALA A 127 1.44 6.79 -12.03
N THR A 128 2.68 6.64 -12.54
CA THR A 128 3.65 7.73 -12.67
C THR A 128 3.17 8.82 -13.62
N GLU A 129 2.69 8.44 -14.80
CA GLU A 129 2.11 9.35 -15.79
C GLU A 129 0.99 10.24 -15.19
N HIS A 130 0.24 9.71 -14.22
CA HIS A 130 -0.89 10.39 -13.60
C HIS A 130 -0.56 10.97 -12.21
N GLY A 131 0.72 11.05 -11.83
CA GLY A 131 1.20 11.77 -10.64
C GLY A 131 1.26 10.95 -9.34
N PHE A 132 1.21 9.61 -9.43
CA PHE A 132 1.25 8.70 -8.27
C PHE A 132 2.56 7.91 -8.15
N GLY A 133 3.57 8.19 -8.99
CA GLY A 133 4.84 7.46 -8.99
C GLY A 133 5.58 7.52 -7.66
N THR A 134 5.63 8.71 -7.02
CA THR A 134 6.25 8.89 -5.70
C THR A 134 5.55 8.09 -4.62
N LEU A 135 4.21 8.07 -4.62
CA LEU A 135 3.42 7.27 -3.67
C LEU A 135 3.81 5.80 -3.75
N LEU A 136 3.84 5.23 -4.96
CA LEU A 136 4.16 3.81 -5.13
C LEU A 136 5.61 3.52 -4.78
N THR A 137 6.55 4.36 -5.18
CA THR A 137 7.99 4.16 -4.89
C THR A 137 8.26 4.19 -3.38
N GLN A 138 7.53 5.03 -2.63
CA GLN A 138 7.75 5.22 -1.19
C GLN A 138 6.90 4.30 -0.31
N HIS A 139 5.74 3.84 -0.78
CA HIS A 139 4.75 3.12 0.03
C HIS A 139 4.21 1.82 -0.58
N ALA A 140 4.69 1.45 -1.76
CA ALA A 140 4.57 0.10 -2.33
C ALA A 140 5.90 -0.40 -2.97
N PRO A 141 7.06 -0.25 -2.32
CA PRO A 141 8.32 -0.77 -2.85
C PRO A 141 8.35 -2.30 -3.00
N VAL A 142 7.52 -3.05 -2.26
CA VAL A 142 7.35 -4.50 -2.45
C VAL A 142 5.92 -4.78 -2.91
N ILE A 143 5.78 -5.42 -4.08
CA ILE A 143 4.49 -5.74 -4.69
C ILE A 143 4.36 -7.25 -4.79
N CYS A 144 3.37 -7.81 -4.12
CA CYS A 144 3.05 -9.22 -4.12
C CYS A 144 1.76 -9.46 -4.92
N LEU A 145 1.92 -9.99 -6.13
CA LEU A 145 0.81 -10.44 -6.96
C LEU A 145 0.33 -11.81 -6.49
N LEU A 146 -0.97 -11.90 -6.25
CA LEU A 146 -1.62 -13.11 -5.74
C LEU A 146 -2.30 -13.86 -6.88
N ASN A 147 -3.63 -13.84 -6.93
CA ASN A 147 -4.38 -14.57 -7.94
C ASN A 147 -4.67 -13.67 -9.14
N ARG A 148 -4.49 -14.25 -10.33
CA ARG A 148 -5.02 -13.65 -11.55
C ARG A 148 -6.54 -13.76 -11.56
N ARG A 149 -7.22 -12.65 -11.81
CA ARG A 149 -8.68 -12.53 -11.89
C ARG A 149 -9.09 -11.93 -13.23
N ARG A 150 -10.32 -12.20 -13.61
CA ARG A 150 -11.04 -11.48 -14.67
C ARG A 150 -11.50 -10.13 -14.14
N LEU A 151 -11.84 -9.23 -15.08
CA LEU A 151 -12.26 -7.88 -14.74
C LEU A 151 -13.60 -7.83 -14.00
N ASP A 152 -14.46 -8.83 -14.19
CA ASP A 152 -15.78 -8.97 -13.57
C ASP A 152 -15.75 -9.75 -12.25
N GLU A 153 -14.60 -10.31 -11.87
CA GLU A 153 -14.42 -10.98 -10.58
C GLU A 153 -14.04 -9.98 -9.48
N THR A 154 -14.37 -10.31 -8.24
CA THR A 154 -13.92 -9.53 -7.09
C THR A 154 -12.40 -9.60 -6.96
N LEU A 155 -11.77 -8.43 -6.84
CA LEU A 155 -10.36 -8.27 -6.56
C LEU A 155 -10.16 -8.08 -5.06
N HIS A 156 -9.21 -8.82 -4.49
CA HIS A 156 -8.80 -8.67 -3.11
C HIS A 156 -7.41 -8.07 -3.03
N SER A 157 -7.26 -7.04 -2.22
CA SER A 157 -5.98 -6.41 -1.92
C SER A 157 -5.90 -6.06 -0.44
N TRP A 158 -4.68 -6.00 0.08
CA TRP A 158 -4.41 -5.56 1.44
C TRP A 158 -2.96 -5.10 1.64
N ALA A 159 -2.78 -4.24 2.63
CA ALA A 159 -1.52 -3.88 3.25
C ALA A 159 -1.54 -4.26 4.74
N LEU A 160 -0.38 -4.59 5.30
CA LEU A 160 -0.25 -5.03 6.70
C LEU A 160 0.70 -4.10 7.44
N THR A 161 0.31 -3.66 8.64
CA THR A 161 1.17 -2.84 9.52
C THR A 161 2.46 -3.55 9.94
N ARG A 162 2.47 -4.89 9.92
CA ARG A 162 3.65 -5.73 10.18
C ARG A 162 4.63 -5.75 8.99
N LEU A 163 4.14 -5.57 7.77
CA LEU A 163 4.91 -5.53 6.53
C LEU A 163 4.67 -4.19 5.80
N PRO A 164 5.01 -3.05 6.43
CA PRO A 164 4.79 -1.74 5.83
C PRO A 164 5.57 -1.62 4.51
N GLY A 165 5.02 -0.89 3.57
CA GLY A 165 5.57 -0.76 2.21
C GLY A 165 5.37 -1.99 1.33
N THR A 166 4.65 -3.01 1.81
CA THR A 166 4.27 -4.19 1.02
C THR A 166 2.81 -4.11 0.63
N VAL A 167 2.52 -4.38 -0.64
CA VAL A 167 1.16 -4.48 -1.18
C VAL A 167 0.90 -5.91 -1.62
N PHE A 168 -0.19 -6.50 -1.13
CA PHE A 168 -0.70 -7.78 -1.58
C PHE A 168 -1.94 -7.54 -2.42
N THR A 169 -1.99 -8.06 -3.64
CA THR A 169 -3.14 -7.83 -4.53
C THR A 169 -3.37 -8.98 -5.49
N ASP A 170 -4.62 -9.43 -5.58
CA ASP A 170 -5.13 -10.07 -6.78
C ASP A 170 -4.99 -9.09 -7.95
N TYR A 171 -4.90 -9.60 -9.18
CA TYR A 171 -4.61 -8.75 -10.34
C TYR A 171 -5.37 -9.19 -11.58
N THR A 172 -5.69 -8.22 -12.43
CA THR A 172 -6.15 -8.46 -13.79
C THR A 172 -5.01 -8.25 -14.78
N THR A 173 -5.22 -8.60 -16.05
CA THR A 173 -4.25 -8.25 -17.11
C THR A 173 -4.27 -6.78 -17.53
N HIS A 174 -5.05 -5.93 -16.86
CA HIS A 174 -5.22 -4.53 -17.21
C HIS A 174 -4.35 -3.64 -16.31
N PRO A 175 -3.26 -3.04 -16.82
CA PRO A 175 -2.30 -2.29 -15.99
C PRO A 175 -2.93 -1.12 -15.23
N LYS A 176 -3.94 -0.46 -15.82
CA LYS A 176 -4.66 0.66 -15.21
C LYS A 176 -5.50 0.23 -13.99
N VAL A 177 -6.01 -1.00 -14.01
CA VAL A 177 -6.75 -1.58 -12.87
C VAL A 177 -5.77 -1.93 -11.76
N LEU A 178 -4.65 -2.58 -12.10
CA LEU A 178 -3.60 -2.87 -11.13
C LEU A 178 -3.03 -1.59 -10.50
N ALA A 179 -2.77 -0.55 -11.30
CA ALA A 179 -2.29 0.73 -10.79
C ALA A 179 -3.24 1.36 -9.74
N ARG A 180 -4.56 1.30 -9.97
CA ARG A 180 -5.55 1.74 -8.99
C ARG A 180 -5.41 0.96 -7.67
N ASP A 181 -5.28 -0.37 -7.74
CA ASP A 181 -5.19 -1.23 -6.56
C ASP A 181 -3.88 -1.02 -5.80
N LEU A 182 -2.77 -0.85 -6.52
CA LEU A 182 -1.48 -0.46 -5.92
C LEU A 182 -1.58 0.90 -5.22
N ILE A 183 -2.24 1.89 -5.83
CA ILE A 183 -2.44 3.21 -5.22
C ILE A 183 -3.28 3.09 -3.95
N HIS A 184 -4.32 2.26 -3.95
CA HIS A 184 -5.17 2.02 -2.78
C HIS A 184 -4.36 1.50 -1.58
N GLU A 185 -3.60 0.42 -1.78
CA GLU A 185 -2.83 -0.19 -0.69
C GLU A 185 -1.61 0.65 -0.30
N ALA A 186 -0.96 1.32 -1.26
CA ALA A 186 0.08 2.29 -0.96
C ALA A 186 -0.45 3.46 -0.11
N ALA A 187 -1.70 3.88 -0.33
CA ALA A 187 -2.34 4.91 0.48
C ALA A 187 -2.51 4.46 1.93
N HIS A 188 -2.85 3.18 2.17
CA HIS A 188 -2.90 2.62 3.52
C HIS A 188 -1.51 2.60 4.18
N ASN A 189 -0.47 2.18 3.45
CA ASN A 189 0.91 2.24 3.95
C ASN A 189 1.34 3.67 4.28
N TRP A 190 1.01 4.63 3.41
CA TRP A 190 1.28 6.05 3.65
C TRP A 190 0.63 6.55 4.94
N LEU A 191 -0.66 6.25 5.15
CA LEU A 191 -1.37 6.76 6.33
C LEU A 191 -0.85 6.13 7.63
N ASN A 192 -0.47 4.85 7.59
CA ASN A 192 0.18 4.19 8.72
C ASN A 192 1.49 4.88 9.10
N ASP A 193 2.37 5.09 8.12
CA ASP A 193 3.66 5.74 8.35
C ASP A 193 3.46 7.21 8.79
N ALA A 194 2.46 7.92 8.23
CA ALA A 194 2.13 9.29 8.61
C ALA A 194 1.68 9.37 10.08
N LEU A 195 0.71 8.55 10.49
CA LEU A 195 0.22 8.53 11.87
C LEU A 195 1.35 8.18 12.85
N ALA A 196 2.20 7.20 12.50
CA ALA A 196 3.33 6.80 13.34
C ALA A 196 4.45 7.85 13.39
N ALA A 197 4.72 8.56 12.30
CA ALA A 197 5.73 9.61 12.26
C ALA A 197 5.34 10.85 13.08
N HIS A 198 4.04 11.10 13.25
CA HIS A 198 3.49 12.22 13.99
C HIS A 198 2.90 11.83 15.35
N ASP A 199 3.17 10.61 15.82
CA ASP A 199 2.72 10.07 17.11
C ASP A 199 1.20 10.19 17.35
N VAL A 200 0.42 10.03 16.29
CA VAL A 200 -1.04 10.15 16.34
C VAL A 200 -1.66 8.84 16.84
N HIS A 201 -2.37 8.94 17.95
CA HIS A 201 -3.14 7.85 18.53
C HIS A 201 -4.63 8.13 18.34
N LEU A 202 -5.34 7.17 17.74
CA LEU A 202 -6.78 7.29 17.47
C LEU A 202 -7.56 6.44 18.48
N PRO A 203 -8.74 6.90 18.94
CA PRO A 203 -9.59 6.11 19.82
C PRO A 203 -10.08 4.84 19.10
N ALA A 204 -10.02 3.71 19.79
CA ALA A 204 -10.42 2.41 19.25
C ALA A 204 -11.93 2.12 19.42
N ASP A 205 -12.57 2.80 20.38
CA ASP A 205 -13.97 2.66 20.79
C ASP A 205 -14.93 3.58 20.01
N VAL A 206 -14.41 4.65 19.40
CA VAL A 206 -15.19 5.54 18.54
C VAL A 206 -15.30 4.95 17.14
N THR A 207 -16.54 4.80 16.65
CA THR A 207 -16.83 4.20 15.34
C THR A 207 -17.67 5.10 14.45
N PHE A 208 -17.40 5.04 13.15
CA PHE A 208 -18.17 5.69 12.09
C PHE A 208 -18.69 4.64 11.11
N PHE A 209 -19.87 4.87 10.52
CA PHE A 209 -20.38 4.00 9.47
C PHE A 209 -19.51 4.11 8.21
N SER A 210 -19.04 2.98 7.68
CA SER A 210 -18.23 2.92 6.47
C SER A 210 -19.04 2.32 5.32
N PRO A 211 -19.42 3.09 4.30
CA PRO A 211 -20.22 2.59 3.18
C PRO A 211 -19.45 1.61 2.29
N TRP A 212 -18.11 1.62 2.35
CA TRP A 212 -17.25 0.66 1.67
C TRP A 212 -17.29 -0.74 2.29
N ARG A 213 -17.65 -0.84 3.56
CA ARG A 213 -17.81 -2.13 4.27
C ARG A 213 -19.26 -2.44 4.63
N GLY A 214 -20.16 -1.46 4.51
CA GLY A 214 -21.56 -1.59 4.93
C GLY A 214 -21.73 -1.76 6.45
N ALA A 215 -20.76 -1.30 7.25
CA ALA A 215 -20.72 -1.54 8.70
C ALA A 215 -19.99 -0.44 9.46
N PRO A 216 -20.24 -0.27 10.78
CA PRO A 216 -19.42 0.57 11.65
C PRO A 216 -17.95 0.14 11.67
N ARG A 217 -17.05 1.12 11.66
CA ARG A 217 -15.60 0.94 11.66
C ARG A 217 -14.97 1.90 12.67
N PRO A 218 -13.91 1.50 13.40
CA PRO A 218 -13.15 2.41 14.23
C PRO A 218 -12.63 3.61 13.42
N VAL A 219 -12.37 4.75 14.07
CA VAL A 219 -11.86 5.98 13.44
C VAL A 219 -10.70 5.69 12.49
N TYR A 220 -9.74 4.88 12.94
CA TYR A 220 -8.61 4.42 12.14
C TYR A 220 -9.07 3.78 10.81
N GLY A 221 -9.95 2.79 10.88
CA GLY A 221 -10.42 2.06 9.70
C GLY A 221 -11.30 2.88 8.77
N PHE A 222 -11.98 3.90 9.30
CA PHE A 222 -12.79 4.84 8.52
C PHE A 222 -11.92 5.87 7.78
N LEU A 223 -10.96 6.50 8.47
CA LEU A 223 -10.01 7.45 7.86
C LEU A 223 -9.17 6.79 6.78
N HIS A 224 -8.74 5.54 6.99
CA HIS A 224 -8.06 4.75 5.97
C HIS A 224 -8.88 4.59 4.69
N ALA A 225 -10.18 4.31 4.82
CA ALA A 225 -11.06 4.17 3.67
C ALA A 225 -11.20 5.51 2.94
N CYS A 226 -11.54 6.59 3.66
CA CYS A 226 -11.66 7.93 3.07
C CYS A 226 -10.38 8.34 2.32
N TRP A 227 -9.20 8.12 2.92
CA TRP A 227 -7.92 8.45 2.31
C TRP A 227 -7.64 7.62 1.05
N ALA A 228 -7.66 6.29 1.16
CA ALA A 228 -7.30 5.40 0.06
C ALA A 228 -8.25 5.54 -1.13
N PHE A 229 -9.57 5.55 -0.88
CA PHE A 229 -10.54 5.71 -1.95
C PHE A 229 -10.46 7.09 -2.61
N SER A 230 -10.12 8.15 -1.87
CA SER A 230 -9.91 9.47 -2.48
C SER A 230 -8.80 9.42 -3.53
N LEU A 231 -7.67 8.78 -3.22
CA LEU A 231 -6.57 8.67 -4.18
C LEU A 231 -6.94 7.80 -5.38
N THR A 232 -7.72 6.73 -5.19
CA THR A 232 -8.22 5.94 -6.33
C THR A 232 -9.14 6.76 -7.25
N VAL A 233 -10.05 7.56 -6.71
CA VAL A 233 -10.93 8.44 -7.51
C VAL A 233 -10.09 9.43 -8.32
N LEU A 234 -9.10 10.06 -7.69
CA LEU A 234 -8.23 11.02 -8.34
C LEU A 234 -7.37 10.41 -9.45
N TYR A 235 -6.93 9.17 -9.28
CA TYR A 235 -6.23 8.43 -10.32
C TYR A 235 -7.19 8.04 -11.46
N VAL A 236 -8.32 7.42 -11.11
CA VAL A 236 -9.28 6.88 -12.07
C VAL A 236 -9.83 7.97 -12.99
N ARG A 237 -10.17 9.16 -12.46
CA ARG A 237 -10.62 10.30 -13.28
C ARG A 237 -9.62 10.69 -14.37
N ARG A 238 -8.32 10.66 -14.04
CA ARG A 238 -7.28 11.04 -15.00
C ARG A 238 -7.05 9.92 -16.02
N VAL A 239 -6.87 8.68 -15.55
CA VAL A 239 -6.55 7.55 -16.43
C VAL A 239 -7.71 7.18 -17.36
N ARG A 240 -8.94 7.51 -16.95
CA ARG A 240 -10.15 7.27 -17.74
C ARG A 240 -10.14 7.99 -19.08
N GLN A 241 -9.47 9.13 -19.19
CA GLN A 241 -9.33 9.92 -20.42
C GLN A 241 -8.54 9.18 -21.50
N SER A 242 -7.62 8.29 -21.11
CA SER A 242 -6.80 7.48 -22.02
C SER A 242 -7.19 6.00 -22.01
N ALA A 243 -8.21 5.60 -21.24
CA ALA A 243 -8.63 4.20 -21.14
C ALA A 243 -9.46 3.77 -22.36
N THR A 244 -9.29 2.52 -22.77
CA THR A 244 -9.99 1.93 -23.93
C THR A 244 -10.50 0.54 -23.59
N GLY A 245 -11.46 0.05 -24.37
CA GLY A 245 -12.00 -1.30 -24.25
C GLY A 245 -12.77 -1.54 -22.94
N PRO A 246 -12.81 -2.78 -22.42
CA PRO A 246 -13.67 -3.16 -21.29
C PRO A 246 -13.29 -2.47 -19.97
N VAL A 247 -12.06 -1.95 -19.86
CA VAL A 247 -11.60 -1.19 -18.68
C VAL A 247 -12.39 0.10 -18.49
N VAL A 248 -12.92 0.69 -19.57
CA VAL A 248 -13.72 1.92 -19.52
C VAL A 248 -14.92 1.76 -18.60
N CYS A 249 -15.76 0.74 -18.84
CA CYS A 249 -16.98 0.53 -18.04
C CYS A 249 -16.63 0.26 -16.57
N PHE A 250 -15.60 -0.55 -16.33
CA PHE A 250 -15.13 -0.85 -14.99
C PHE A 250 -14.68 0.41 -14.21
N LEU A 251 -13.96 1.32 -14.87
CA LEU A 251 -13.54 2.58 -14.25
C LEU A 251 -14.72 3.54 -14.03
N ASP A 252 -15.67 3.58 -14.95
CA ASP A 252 -16.89 4.42 -14.81
C ASP A 252 -17.78 3.92 -13.68
N ASP A 253 -17.93 2.60 -13.54
CA ASP A 253 -18.66 1.98 -12.43
C ASP A 253 -17.98 2.24 -11.09
N HIS A 254 -16.65 2.17 -11.04
CA HIS A 254 -15.87 2.55 -9.87
C HIS A 254 -16.14 4.01 -9.48
N LEU A 255 -16.07 4.96 -10.43
CA LEU A 255 -16.32 6.37 -10.13
C LEU A 255 -17.73 6.62 -9.59
N ARG A 256 -18.75 6.02 -10.22
CA ARG A 256 -20.15 6.14 -9.78
C ARG A 256 -20.34 5.61 -8.37
N GLN A 257 -19.80 4.42 -8.09
CA GLN A 257 -19.85 3.82 -6.76
C GLN A 257 -19.17 4.72 -5.72
N GLN A 258 -18.00 5.29 -6.04
CA GLN A 258 -17.29 6.16 -5.11
C GLN A 258 -18.03 7.47 -4.87
N GLU A 259 -18.70 8.04 -5.87
CA GLU A 259 -19.51 9.24 -5.73
C GLU A 259 -20.63 9.05 -4.69
N ASP A 260 -21.40 7.97 -4.81
CA ASP A 260 -22.46 7.61 -3.85
C ASP A 260 -21.90 7.42 -2.43
N GLN A 261 -20.74 6.74 -2.32
CA GLN A 261 -20.09 6.48 -1.03
C GLN A 261 -19.58 7.76 -0.39
N PHE A 262 -18.93 8.65 -1.14
CA PHE A 262 -18.41 9.91 -0.61
C PHE A 262 -19.51 10.89 -0.20
N ALA A 263 -20.63 10.92 -0.93
CA ALA A 263 -21.80 11.71 -0.55
C ALA A 263 -22.30 11.33 0.86
N SER A 264 -22.22 10.04 1.23
CA SER A 264 -22.70 9.54 2.53
C SER A 264 -21.77 9.78 3.73
N VAL A 265 -20.52 10.20 3.53
CA VAL A 265 -19.50 10.26 4.61
C VAL A 265 -18.93 11.65 4.85
N THR A 266 -19.35 12.67 4.11
CA THR A 266 -18.74 14.01 4.16
C THR A 266 -18.80 14.63 5.56
N ASP A 267 -19.95 14.56 6.23
CA ASP A 267 -20.12 15.09 7.58
C ASP A 267 -19.31 14.27 8.60
N SER A 268 -19.40 12.94 8.53
CA SER A 268 -18.66 12.02 9.39
C SER A 268 -17.15 12.15 9.23
N LEU A 269 -16.65 12.53 8.04
CA LEU A 269 -15.22 12.76 7.82
C LEU A 269 -14.72 13.94 8.64
N THR A 270 -15.47 15.03 8.73
CA THR A 270 -15.07 16.21 9.50
C THR A 270 -14.96 15.87 10.98
N GLU A 271 -15.93 15.12 11.50
CA GLU A 271 -15.89 14.62 12.88
C GLU A 271 -14.73 13.64 13.11
N ALA A 272 -14.54 12.65 12.23
CA ALA A 272 -13.46 11.68 12.33
C ALA A 272 -12.07 12.35 12.32
N LEU A 273 -11.90 13.39 11.50
CA LEU A 273 -10.66 14.16 11.46
C LEU A 273 -10.39 14.94 12.75
N SER A 274 -11.41 15.27 13.55
CA SER A 274 -11.19 15.97 14.83
C SER A 274 -10.37 15.15 15.84
N TYR A 275 -10.34 13.82 15.69
CA TYR A 275 -9.53 12.90 16.51
C TYR A 275 -8.06 12.83 16.09
N VAL A 276 -7.69 13.39 14.93
CA VAL A 276 -6.30 13.41 14.45
C VAL A 276 -5.60 14.65 15.01
N SER A 277 -4.73 14.47 16.01
CA SER A 277 -4.01 15.58 16.66
C SER A 277 -3.11 16.36 15.68
N ALA A 278 -2.46 15.68 14.74
CA ALA A 278 -1.59 16.30 13.75
C ALA A 278 -2.39 17.05 12.68
N LYS A 279 -2.34 18.39 12.71
CA LYS A 279 -3.01 19.26 11.71
C LYS A 279 -2.58 18.93 10.28
N VAL A 280 -1.31 18.64 10.05
CA VAL A 280 -0.80 18.34 8.70
C VAL A 280 -1.47 17.09 8.11
N ILE A 281 -1.66 16.03 8.89
CA ILE A 281 -2.35 14.81 8.43
C ILE A 281 -3.82 15.12 8.12
N ARG A 282 -4.49 15.89 9.00
CA ARG A 282 -5.87 16.33 8.75
C ARG A 282 -6.02 17.06 7.42
N ASP A 283 -5.12 18.01 7.16
CA ASP A 283 -5.15 18.83 5.96
C ASP A 283 -4.96 17.97 4.69
N HIS A 284 -4.09 16.97 4.74
CA HIS A 284 -3.86 16.04 3.62
C HIS A 284 -5.09 15.18 3.33
N VAL A 285 -5.65 14.52 4.36
CA VAL A 285 -6.83 13.65 4.20
C VAL A 285 -8.03 14.45 3.75
N ASN A 286 -8.31 15.59 4.40
CA ASN A 286 -9.41 16.47 4.03
C ASN A 286 -9.28 16.95 2.58
N ARG A 287 -8.10 17.43 2.18
CA ARG A 287 -7.86 17.93 0.81
C ARG A 287 -8.06 16.84 -0.24
N ALA A 288 -7.60 15.61 0.01
CA ALA A 288 -7.82 14.52 -0.93
C ALA A 288 -9.30 14.17 -1.05
N ALA A 289 -10.03 14.06 0.07
CA ALA A 289 -11.46 13.79 0.07
C ALA A 289 -12.26 14.89 -0.63
N SER A 290 -12.01 16.17 -0.32
CA SER A 290 -12.68 17.27 -1.01
C SER A 290 -12.45 17.23 -2.52
N ARG A 291 -11.23 16.91 -2.97
CA ARG A 291 -10.94 16.77 -4.41
C ARG A 291 -11.61 15.56 -5.05
N ALA A 292 -11.81 14.47 -4.31
CA ALA A 292 -12.52 13.29 -4.78
C ALA A 292 -14.02 13.57 -4.98
N VAL A 293 -14.61 14.49 -4.22
CA VAL A 293 -16.03 14.87 -4.34
C VAL A 293 -16.30 15.87 -5.46
N LEU A 294 -15.33 16.73 -5.81
CA LEU A 294 -15.53 17.71 -6.88
C LEU A 294 -15.81 17.02 -8.24
N PRO A 295 -16.76 17.52 -9.05
CA PRO A 295 -16.95 17.04 -10.42
C PRO A 295 -15.66 17.20 -11.24
N SER A 296 -15.47 16.30 -12.22
CA SER A 296 -14.32 16.34 -13.14
C SER A 296 -14.40 17.47 -14.15
#